data_AF-A0AAD7SFM0-F1
#
_entry.id   AF-A0AAD7SFM0-F1
#
_cell.length_a   1.000
_cell.length_b   1.000
_cell.length_c   1.000
_cell.angle_alpha   90.00
_cell.angle_beta   90.00
_cell.angle_gamma   90.00
#
_symmetry.space_group_name_H-M   'P 1'
#
loop_
_entity.id
_entity.type
_entity.pdbx_description
1 polymer ?
#
loop_
_entity_poly.entity_id
_entity_poly.type
_entity_poly.pdbx_seq_one_letter_code
_entity_poly.pdbx_strand_id
1 'polypeptide(L)'
;MVCFMGFLHVEMMTQECGGKLLAGSGWDRMFSLANIFNTGVAASLLCGKHVKRTRYAYQLTLAWLHVLKEQAYDEYCREGYGPHETMEMWENRLNSNAPTVCYWMTVRDYLVINCRFIRGPLVGDWPLTLNACEDLCPWLFAFGHTNYARWMPVFLKDMATLPDTHPSVHEAFMEGKFVVQRGDKKFSLMALDQSQEHSIKFLKEDSGSKGSMVSMRRRRSSSSQNLKSYGPLMSLRVPVSLPQATRKVWSIQSPQLLNRRSSSIISKLYVILSRMIKLSIPSKKWVQISSP
;
A
#
# COMPACT_ATOMS: atom_id res chain seq x y z
N MET A 1 17.96 18.48 -15.23
CA MET A 1 18.00 17.76 -13.94
C MET A 1 16.64 17.13 -13.73
N VAL A 2 16.59 15.84 -13.39
CA VAL A 2 15.33 15.11 -13.14
C VAL A 2 15.26 14.80 -11.64
N CYS A 3 14.19 15.20 -10.98
CA CYS A 3 13.94 14.86 -9.59
C CYS A 3 13.51 13.39 -9.49
N PHE A 4 14.15 12.60 -8.64
CA PHE A 4 13.74 11.22 -8.37
C PHE A 4 13.54 11.01 -6.87
N MET A 5 12.39 10.48 -6.50
CA MET A 5 12.01 10.27 -5.09
C MET A 5 12.58 8.97 -4.54
N GLY A 6 13.00 9.00 -3.27
CA GLY A 6 13.29 7.78 -2.51
C GLY A 6 11.99 7.09 -2.11
N PHE A 7 11.60 6.02 -2.81
CA PHE A 7 10.32 5.36 -2.57
C PHE A 7 10.20 4.72 -1.19
N LEU A 8 11.29 4.28 -0.55
CA LEU A 8 11.24 3.83 0.83
C LEU A 8 10.85 4.98 1.76
N HIS A 9 11.44 6.16 1.56
CA HIS A 9 11.17 7.31 2.40
C HIS A 9 9.74 7.83 2.18
N VAL A 10 9.28 7.86 0.93
CA VAL A 10 7.87 8.15 0.62
C VAL A 10 6.97 7.18 1.38
N GLU A 11 7.26 5.87 1.33
CA GLU A 11 6.45 4.88 2.05
C GLU A 11 6.45 5.10 3.56
N MET A 12 7.59 5.41 4.16
CA MET A 12 7.67 5.69 5.59
C MET A 12 6.78 6.88 5.95
N MET A 13 6.81 7.96 5.17
CA MET A 13 5.96 9.13 5.40
C MET A 13 4.49 8.80 5.22
N THR A 14 4.11 8.00 4.23
CA THR A 14 2.71 7.60 4.08
C THR A 14 2.26 6.69 5.24
N GLN A 15 3.11 5.80 5.73
CA GLN A 15 2.77 5.02 6.91
C GLN A 15 2.64 5.88 8.18
N GLU A 16 3.41 6.95 8.31
CA GLU A 16 3.23 7.95 9.38
C GLU A 16 1.90 8.70 9.23
N CYS A 17 1.52 9.11 8.01
CA CYS A 17 0.19 9.68 7.73
C CYS A 17 -0.93 8.72 8.12
N GLY A 18 -0.83 7.44 7.72
CA GLY A 18 -1.82 6.43 8.09
C GLY A 18 -1.87 6.17 9.59
N GLY A 19 -0.73 6.23 10.26
CA GLY A 19 -0.65 6.19 11.72
C GLY A 19 -1.42 7.34 12.39
N LYS A 20 -1.25 8.56 11.89
CA LYS A 20 -2.02 9.74 12.35
C LYS A 20 -3.52 9.59 12.06
N LEU A 21 -3.89 9.08 10.88
CA LEU A 21 -5.27 8.83 10.51
C LEU A 21 -5.96 7.82 11.45
N LEU A 22 -5.23 6.77 11.83
CA LEU A 22 -5.75 5.65 12.62
C LEU A 22 -5.63 5.87 14.14
N ALA A 23 -4.87 6.87 14.58
CA ALA A 23 -4.66 7.15 15.99
C ALA A 23 -5.99 7.45 16.70
N GLY A 24 -6.20 6.85 17.86
CA GLY A 24 -7.43 7.04 18.66
C GLY A 24 -8.67 6.26 18.16
N SER A 25 -8.60 5.60 17.00
CA SER A 25 -9.73 4.81 16.47
C SER A 25 -9.89 3.42 17.10
N GLY A 26 -8.92 2.98 17.91
CA GLY A 26 -8.86 1.63 18.45
C GLY A 26 -8.36 0.57 17.45
N TRP A 27 -7.84 1.00 16.29
CA TRP A 27 -7.25 0.13 15.27
C TRP A 27 -6.10 -0.75 15.81
N ASP A 28 -5.19 -0.16 16.59
CA ASP A 28 -4.12 -0.88 17.28
C ASP A 28 -4.68 -1.89 18.30
N ARG A 29 -5.68 -1.49 19.07
CA ARG A 29 -6.35 -2.37 20.05
C ARG A 29 -6.99 -3.55 19.36
N MET A 30 -7.60 -3.38 18.19
CA MET A 30 -8.17 -4.47 17.41
C MET A 30 -7.12 -5.55 17.09
N PHE A 31 -5.91 -5.18 16.65
CA PHE A 31 -4.85 -6.18 16.38
C PHE A 31 -4.43 -6.94 17.61
N SER A 32 -4.37 -6.26 18.76
CA SER A 32 -4.05 -6.91 20.04
C SER A 32 -5.17 -7.83 20.53
N LEU A 33 -6.43 -7.41 20.43
CA LEU A 33 -7.59 -8.23 20.80
C LEU A 33 -7.74 -9.46 19.91
N ALA A 34 -7.40 -9.35 18.62
CA ALA A 34 -7.39 -10.49 17.71
C ALA A 34 -6.16 -11.40 17.86
N ASN A 35 -5.25 -11.08 18.78
CA ASN A 35 -4.00 -11.80 19.03
C ASN A 35 -3.13 -11.96 17.77
N ILE A 36 -3.13 -10.94 16.90
CA ILE A 36 -2.29 -10.86 15.70
C ILE A 36 -0.93 -10.28 16.07
N PHE A 37 -0.97 -9.22 16.88
CA PHE A 37 0.21 -8.55 17.44
C PHE A 37 0.03 -8.41 18.94
N ASN A 38 1.14 -8.39 19.70
CA ASN A 38 1.07 -7.93 21.09
C ASN A 38 0.78 -6.42 21.15
N THR A 39 0.36 -5.93 22.31
CA THR A 39 -0.02 -4.52 22.51
C THR A 39 1.08 -3.54 22.12
N GLY A 40 2.34 -3.82 22.48
CA GLY A 40 3.48 -2.97 22.14
C GLY A 40 3.76 -2.89 20.64
N VAL A 41 3.65 -4.02 19.92
CA VAL A 41 3.80 -4.06 18.46
C VAL A 41 2.62 -3.39 17.78
N ALA A 42 1.39 -3.62 18.25
CA ALA A 42 0.22 -3.00 17.66
C ALA A 42 0.26 -1.46 17.77
N ALA A 43 0.64 -0.93 18.93
CA ALA A 43 0.82 0.51 19.13
C ALA A 43 1.93 1.08 18.25
N SER A 44 3.03 0.35 18.05
CA SER A 44 4.16 0.83 17.24
C SER A 44 3.87 0.89 15.73
N LEU A 45 2.80 0.24 15.25
CA LEU A 45 2.34 0.35 13.86
C LEU A 45 1.86 1.77 13.52
N LEU A 46 1.36 2.52 14.52
CA LEU A 46 0.90 3.91 14.35
C LEU A 46 2.05 4.90 14.15
N CYS A 47 3.30 4.49 14.36
CA CYS A 47 4.45 5.38 14.29
C CYS A 47 5.17 5.38 12.93
N GLY A 48 4.77 4.54 11.95
CA GLY A 48 5.43 4.45 10.64
C GLY A 48 6.87 3.88 10.64
N LYS A 49 7.41 3.47 11.79
CA LYS A 49 8.80 2.99 11.95
C LYS A 49 9.02 1.53 11.55
N HIS A 50 7.96 0.77 11.35
CA HIS A 50 8.02 -0.67 11.07
C HIS A 50 7.45 -1.04 9.71
N VAL A 51 8.07 -0.48 8.66
CA VAL A 51 7.63 -0.56 7.25
C VAL A 51 6.95 -1.87 6.89
N LYS A 52 7.65 -3.01 6.99
CA LYS A 52 7.11 -4.32 6.59
C LYS A 52 5.91 -4.79 7.43
N ARG A 53 5.91 -4.51 8.74
CA ARG A 53 4.81 -4.92 9.63
C ARG A 53 3.56 -4.08 9.37
N THR A 54 3.75 -2.78 9.15
CA THR A 54 2.66 -1.86 8.81
C THR A 54 2.03 -2.21 7.46
N ARG A 55 2.83 -2.56 6.44
CA ARG A 55 2.30 -3.11 5.15
C ARG A 55 1.32 -4.27 5.39
N TYR A 56 1.73 -5.23 6.21
CA TYR A 56 0.91 -6.40 6.51
C TYR A 56 -0.37 -6.03 7.28
N ALA A 57 -0.27 -5.13 8.26
CA ALA A 57 -1.42 -4.63 9.00
C ALA A 57 -2.44 -3.94 8.07
N TYR A 58 -1.99 -3.08 7.15
CA TYR A 58 -2.86 -2.42 6.18
C TYR A 58 -3.59 -3.40 5.26
N GLN A 59 -2.89 -4.43 4.77
CA GLN A 59 -3.50 -5.49 3.96
C GLN A 59 -4.60 -6.24 4.74
N LEU A 60 -4.34 -6.57 6.01
CA LEU A 60 -5.32 -7.21 6.87
C LEU A 60 -6.54 -6.29 7.12
N THR A 61 -6.30 -5.01 7.38
CA THR A 61 -7.38 -4.03 7.58
C THR A 61 -8.24 -3.89 6.32
N LEU A 62 -7.66 -3.81 5.13
CA LEU A 62 -8.41 -3.75 3.87
C LEU A 62 -9.25 -5.00 3.64
N ALA A 63 -8.66 -6.19 3.79
CA ALA A 63 -9.37 -7.46 3.65
C ALA A 63 -10.55 -7.54 4.64
N TRP A 64 -10.34 -7.05 5.84
CA TRP A 64 -11.37 -7.06 6.87
C TRP A 64 -12.49 -6.04 6.62
N LEU A 65 -12.18 -4.81 6.24
CA LEU A 65 -13.19 -3.82 5.86
C LEU A 65 -14.04 -4.32 4.69
N HIS A 66 -13.44 -5.04 3.75
CA HIS A 66 -14.17 -5.66 2.64
C HIS A 66 -15.15 -6.73 3.13
N VAL A 67 -14.70 -7.67 3.98
CA VAL A 67 -15.56 -8.72 4.54
C VAL A 67 -16.68 -8.13 5.41
N LEU A 68 -16.38 -7.12 6.23
CA LEU A 68 -17.38 -6.44 7.04
C LEU A 68 -18.46 -5.78 6.18
N LYS A 69 -18.05 -5.16 5.07
CA LYS A 69 -18.97 -4.55 4.12
C LYS A 69 -19.90 -5.59 3.50
N GLU A 70 -19.36 -6.70 3.00
CA GLU A 70 -20.15 -7.78 2.41
C GLU A 70 -21.18 -8.32 3.40
N GLN A 71 -20.76 -8.59 4.63
CA GLN A 71 -21.65 -9.12 5.67
C GLN A 71 -22.75 -8.13 6.09
N ALA A 72 -22.42 -6.86 6.23
CA ALA A 72 -23.40 -5.82 6.58
C ALA A 72 -24.40 -5.59 5.44
N TYR A 73 -23.97 -5.71 4.18
CA TYR A 73 -24.86 -5.66 3.02
C TYR A 73 -25.77 -6.89 2.97
N ASP A 74 -25.25 -8.08 3.25
CA ASP A 74 -26.06 -9.31 3.36
C ASP A 74 -27.13 -9.20 4.46
N GLU A 75 -26.79 -8.63 5.62
CA GLU A 75 -27.74 -8.39 6.72
C GLU A 75 -28.82 -7.39 6.29
N TYR A 76 -28.45 -6.29 5.64
CA TYR A 76 -29.39 -5.34 5.03
C TYR A 76 -30.35 -6.00 4.03
N CYS A 77 -29.85 -6.92 3.21
CA CYS A 77 -30.69 -7.67 2.26
C CYS A 77 -31.62 -8.67 2.96
N ARG A 78 -31.34 -9.10 4.20
CA ARG A 78 -32.22 -10.02 4.95
C ARG A 78 -33.33 -9.31 5.73
N GLU A 79 -33.09 -8.08 6.18
CA GLU A 79 -34.02 -7.35 7.06
C GLU A 79 -35.10 -6.55 6.32
N GLY A 80 -34.93 -6.26 5.02
CA GLY A 80 -35.85 -5.42 4.26
C GLY A 80 -36.96 -6.18 3.52
N TYR A 81 -38.14 -5.57 3.39
CA TYR A 81 -39.18 -5.97 2.44
C TYR A 81 -39.11 -5.05 1.20
N GLY A 82 -38.82 -5.60 0.02
CA GLY A 82 -38.79 -4.86 -1.25
C GLY A 82 -37.47 -4.99 -2.02
N PRO A 83 -37.34 -4.32 -3.19
CA PRO A 83 -36.10 -4.34 -3.95
C PRO A 83 -34.98 -3.63 -3.19
N HIS A 84 -33.85 -4.31 -3.01
CA HIS A 84 -32.69 -3.76 -2.33
C HIS A 84 -31.87 -2.86 -3.27
N GLU A 85 -31.36 -1.77 -2.70
CA GLU A 85 -30.30 -0.95 -3.32
C GLU A 85 -29.11 -1.83 -3.72
N THR A 86 -28.39 -1.47 -4.79
CA THR A 86 -27.10 -2.11 -5.09
C THR A 86 -26.11 -1.81 -3.96
N MET A 87 -25.11 -2.68 -3.77
CA MET A 87 -24.08 -2.50 -2.74
C MET A 87 -23.39 -1.13 -2.84
N GLU A 88 -23.16 -0.64 -4.05
CA GLU A 88 -22.55 0.68 -4.28
C GLU A 88 -23.48 1.82 -3.84
N MET A 89 -24.76 1.79 -4.21
CA MET A 89 -25.73 2.80 -3.79
C MET A 89 -25.92 2.81 -2.28
N TRP A 90 -25.99 1.62 -1.68
CA TRP A 90 -26.10 1.43 -0.24
C TRP A 90 -24.87 1.98 0.50
N GLU A 91 -23.66 1.66 0.02
CA GLU A 91 -22.40 2.17 0.57
C GLU A 91 -22.32 3.70 0.47
N ASN A 92 -22.69 4.29 -0.66
CA ASN A 92 -22.71 5.74 -0.86
C ASN A 92 -23.71 6.44 0.07
N ARG A 93 -24.89 5.85 0.27
CA ARG A 93 -25.89 6.34 1.23
C ARG A 93 -25.33 6.29 2.66
N LEU A 94 -24.72 5.19 3.07
CA LEU A 94 -24.14 5.08 4.41
C LEU A 94 -22.97 6.05 4.62
N ASN A 95 -22.11 6.22 3.61
CA ASN A 95 -21.02 7.19 3.63
C ASN A 95 -21.51 8.61 3.93
N SER A 96 -22.68 8.98 3.38
CA SER A 96 -23.25 10.32 3.52
C SER A 96 -24.00 10.52 4.84
N ASN A 97 -24.48 9.45 5.46
CA ASN A 97 -25.41 9.54 6.60
C ASN A 97 -24.83 9.04 7.94
N ALA A 98 -23.74 8.27 7.92
CA ALA A 98 -23.14 7.69 9.12
C ALA A 98 -21.67 8.12 9.26
N PRO A 99 -21.34 9.02 10.21
CA PRO A 99 -19.98 9.53 10.39
C PRO A 99 -18.92 8.43 10.59
N THR A 100 -19.26 7.37 11.33
CA THR A 100 -18.37 6.23 11.56
C THR A 100 -18.08 5.46 10.26
N VAL A 101 -19.08 5.28 9.40
CA VAL A 101 -18.89 4.63 8.09
C VAL A 101 -18.03 5.51 7.20
N CYS A 102 -18.32 6.82 7.17
CA CYS A 102 -17.55 7.80 6.43
C CYS A 102 -16.06 7.78 6.80
N TYR A 103 -15.76 7.74 8.10
CA TYR A 103 -14.39 7.61 8.60
C TYR A 103 -13.72 6.32 8.10
N TRP A 104 -14.35 5.15 8.25
CA TRP A 104 -13.75 3.88 7.84
C TRP A 104 -13.63 3.72 6.32
N MET A 105 -14.50 4.35 5.54
CA MET A 105 -14.36 4.44 4.08
C MET A 105 -13.18 5.34 3.69
N THR A 106 -13.02 6.48 4.37
CA THR A 106 -11.85 7.35 4.22
C THR A 106 -10.54 6.59 4.53
N VAL A 107 -10.53 5.80 5.61
CA VAL A 107 -9.42 4.88 5.94
C VAL A 107 -9.19 3.86 4.83
N ARG A 108 -10.25 3.19 4.35
CA ARG A 108 -10.14 2.21 3.26
C ARG A 108 -9.47 2.82 2.04
N ASP A 109 -9.94 3.98 1.58
CA ASP A 109 -9.42 4.63 0.38
C ASP A 109 -7.95 5.01 0.55
N TYR A 110 -7.58 5.55 1.72
CA TYR A 110 -6.20 5.83 2.07
C TYR A 110 -5.29 4.57 2.04
N LEU A 111 -5.77 3.47 2.61
CA LEU A 111 -5.03 2.21 2.66
C LEU A 111 -4.90 1.55 1.27
N VAL A 112 -5.91 1.69 0.40
CA VAL A 112 -5.85 1.23 -1.00
C VAL A 112 -4.75 1.98 -1.74
N ILE A 113 -4.69 3.31 -1.60
CA ILE A 113 -3.64 4.13 -2.22
C ILE A 113 -2.25 3.67 -1.74
N ASN A 114 -2.06 3.48 -0.42
CA ASN A 114 -0.80 2.97 0.12
C ASN A 114 -0.44 1.60 -0.46
N CYS A 115 -1.40 0.66 -0.52
CA CYS A 115 -1.15 -0.67 -1.07
C CYS A 115 -0.81 -0.63 -2.56
N ARG A 116 -1.41 0.28 -3.34
CA ARG A 116 -1.04 0.51 -4.76
C ARG A 116 0.37 1.05 -4.88
N PHE A 117 0.72 2.05 -4.06
CA PHE A 117 2.07 2.61 -4.02
C PHE A 117 3.13 1.56 -3.69
N ILE A 118 2.87 0.68 -2.71
CA ILE A 118 3.78 -0.43 -2.37
C ILE A 118 3.84 -1.45 -3.50
N ARG A 119 2.70 -1.78 -4.11
CA ARG A 119 2.62 -2.80 -5.16
C ARG A 119 3.41 -2.40 -6.41
N GLY A 120 3.31 -1.15 -6.86
CA GLY A 120 3.96 -0.65 -8.09
C GLY A 120 5.44 -1.05 -8.18
N PRO A 121 6.29 -0.62 -7.24
CA PRO A 121 7.70 -1.01 -7.21
C PRO A 121 7.92 -2.52 -7.03
N LEU A 122 7.11 -3.21 -6.21
CA LEU A 122 7.25 -4.66 -5.99
C LEU A 122 7.03 -5.50 -7.26
N VAL A 123 6.30 -4.97 -8.25
CA VAL A 123 6.04 -5.63 -9.54
C VAL A 123 6.70 -4.94 -10.73
N GLY A 124 7.44 -3.84 -10.52
CA GLY A 124 8.05 -3.06 -11.59
C GLY A 124 7.02 -2.32 -12.46
N ASP A 125 5.83 -2.02 -11.93
CA ASP A 125 4.78 -1.30 -12.66
C ASP A 125 4.94 0.22 -12.42
N TRP A 126 5.52 0.88 -13.42
CA TRP A 126 5.81 2.30 -13.38
C TRP A 126 4.55 3.18 -13.39
N PRO A 127 3.57 2.98 -14.31
CA PRO A 127 2.31 3.73 -14.26
C PRO A 127 1.55 3.59 -12.93
N LEU A 128 1.49 2.39 -12.35
CA LEU A 128 0.85 2.18 -11.05
C LEU A 128 1.55 2.97 -9.94
N THR A 129 2.88 3.03 -9.98
CA THR A 129 3.69 3.82 -9.03
C THR A 129 3.35 5.31 -9.15
N LEU A 130 3.33 5.87 -10.36
CA LEU A 130 3.04 7.29 -10.59
C LEU A 130 1.62 7.68 -10.16
N ASN A 131 0.62 6.89 -10.56
CA ASN A 131 -0.77 7.13 -10.19
C ASN A 131 -0.94 7.10 -8.65
N ALA A 132 -0.26 6.17 -7.97
CA ALA A 132 -0.32 6.14 -6.52
C ALA A 132 0.40 7.33 -5.86
N CYS A 133 1.52 7.81 -6.43
CA CYS A 133 2.19 9.03 -5.98
C CYS A 133 1.28 10.27 -6.10
N GLU A 134 0.55 10.37 -7.21
CA GLU A 134 -0.45 11.43 -7.41
C GLU A 134 -1.56 11.36 -6.36
N ASP A 135 -2.16 10.18 -6.18
CA ASP A 135 -3.20 9.92 -5.18
C ASP A 135 -2.71 10.21 -3.74
N LEU A 136 -1.42 10.02 -3.44
CA LEU A 136 -0.82 10.27 -2.12
C LEU A 136 -0.56 11.76 -1.83
N CYS A 137 -0.41 12.60 -2.85
CA CYS A 137 0.03 13.98 -2.69
C CYS A 137 -0.89 14.80 -1.75
N PRO A 138 -2.24 14.75 -1.87
CA PRO A 138 -3.14 15.46 -0.97
C PRO A 138 -3.00 15.01 0.49
N TRP A 139 -2.74 13.73 0.72
CA TRP A 139 -2.59 13.16 2.06
C TRP A 139 -1.30 13.59 2.74
N LEU A 140 -0.20 13.64 1.99
CA LEU A 140 1.08 14.15 2.49
C LEU A 140 0.94 15.61 2.93
N PHE A 141 0.17 16.41 2.17
CA PHE A 141 -0.15 17.77 2.55
C PHE A 141 -1.01 17.83 3.82
N ALA A 142 -2.13 17.09 3.85
CA ALA A 142 -3.09 17.08 4.96
C ALA A 142 -2.45 16.68 6.30
N PHE A 143 -1.47 15.78 6.29
CA PHE A 143 -0.80 15.30 7.51
C PHE A 143 0.54 15.99 7.81
N GLY A 144 0.85 17.09 7.14
CA GLY A 144 1.99 17.97 7.47
C GLY A 144 3.34 17.49 6.96
N HIS A 145 3.38 16.57 6.00
CA HIS A 145 4.62 16.14 5.32
C HIS A 145 4.94 17.09 4.15
N THR A 146 5.07 18.39 4.46
CA THR A 146 5.15 19.50 3.50
C THR A 146 6.30 19.38 2.50
N ASN A 147 7.44 18.83 2.91
CA ASN A 147 8.57 18.58 2.01
C ASN A 147 8.17 17.60 0.90
N TYR A 148 7.55 16.47 1.26
CA TYR A 148 7.11 15.49 0.27
C TYR A 148 5.93 16.01 -0.55
N ALA A 149 4.98 16.70 0.07
CA ALA A 149 3.87 17.33 -0.63
C ALA A 149 4.32 18.38 -1.65
N ARG A 150 5.41 19.12 -1.38
CA ARG A 150 5.98 20.11 -2.30
C ARG A 150 6.73 19.46 -3.46
N TRP A 151 7.52 18.43 -3.18
CA TRP A 151 8.37 17.80 -4.19
C TRP A 151 7.63 16.75 -5.03
N MET A 152 6.52 16.16 -4.53
CA MET A 152 5.75 15.14 -5.26
C MET A 152 5.21 15.67 -6.60
N PRO A 153 4.58 16.86 -6.70
CA PRO A 153 4.16 17.40 -7.98
C PRO A 153 5.31 17.69 -8.94
N VAL A 154 6.48 18.11 -8.42
CA VAL A 154 7.69 18.33 -9.23
C VAL A 154 8.18 17.01 -9.82
N PHE A 155 8.27 15.98 -8.98
CA PHE A 155 8.58 14.61 -9.41
C PHE A 155 7.60 14.14 -10.49
N LEU A 156 6.28 14.24 -10.26
CA LEU A 156 5.27 13.80 -11.23
C LEU A 156 5.38 14.56 -12.56
N LYS A 157 5.61 15.87 -12.52
CA LYS A 157 5.83 16.68 -13.72
C LYS A 157 7.07 16.22 -14.49
N ASP A 158 8.19 16.02 -13.80
CA ASP A 158 9.42 15.54 -14.42
C ASP A 158 9.19 14.17 -15.09
N MET A 159 8.47 13.26 -14.42
CA MET A 159 8.13 11.94 -14.97
C MET A 159 7.18 12.03 -16.19
N ALA A 160 6.27 12.99 -16.22
CA ALA A 160 5.38 13.22 -17.36
C ALA A 160 6.13 13.74 -18.60
N THR A 161 7.19 14.53 -18.40
CA THR A 161 8.05 15.04 -19.50
C THR A 161 9.21 14.11 -19.86
N LEU A 162 9.35 12.99 -19.15
CA LEU A 162 10.42 12.03 -19.36
C LEU A 162 10.44 11.39 -20.76
N PRO A 163 9.29 11.06 -21.40
CA PRO A 163 9.27 10.52 -22.76
C PRO A 163 9.95 11.44 -23.79
N ASP A 164 9.80 12.77 -23.63
CA ASP A 164 10.35 13.75 -24.56
C ASP A 164 11.80 14.11 -24.21
N THR A 165 12.09 14.28 -22.93
CA THR A 165 13.40 14.76 -22.47
C THR A 165 14.44 13.64 -22.36
N HIS A 166 14.04 12.43 -21.96
CA HIS A 166 14.90 11.27 -21.77
C HIS A 166 14.19 9.96 -22.19
N PRO A 167 13.87 9.76 -23.49
CA PRO A 167 13.08 8.63 -23.97
C PRO A 167 13.64 7.26 -23.54
N SER A 168 14.96 7.09 -23.53
CA SER A 168 15.62 5.83 -23.12
C SER A 168 15.43 5.50 -21.64
N VAL A 169 15.37 6.52 -20.77
CA VAL A 169 15.10 6.34 -19.34
C VAL A 169 13.63 6.00 -19.14
N HIS A 170 12.73 6.68 -19.86
CA HIS A 170 11.32 6.36 -19.84
C HIS A 170 11.05 4.91 -20.29
N GLU A 171 11.66 4.45 -21.39
CA GLU A 171 11.58 3.07 -21.86
C GLU A 171 12.06 2.09 -20.78
N ALA A 172 13.23 2.35 -20.18
CA ALA A 172 13.75 1.53 -19.09
C ALA A 172 12.79 1.47 -17.88
N PHE A 173 12.14 2.58 -17.53
CA PHE A 173 11.14 2.61 -16.45
C PHE A 173 9.90 1.80 -16.79
N MET A 174 9.41 1.89 -18.03
CA MET A 174 8.28 1.10 -18.51
C MET A 174 8.58 -0.41 -18.54
N GLU A 175 9.85 -0.78 -18.71
CA GLU A 175 10.34 -2.15 -18.58
C GLU A 175 10.59 -2.59 -17.11
N GLY A 176 10.30 -1.73 -16.13
CA GLY A 176 10.50 -2.03 -14.70
C GLY A 176 11.93 -1.86 -14.21
N LYS A 177 12.85 -1.27 -14.99
CA LYS A 177 14.27 -1.10 -14.63
C LYS A 177 14.54 0.05 -13.64
N PHE A 178 13.52 0.50 -12.92
CA PHE A 178 13.63 1.48 -11.82
C PHE A 178 13.73 0.82 -10.43
N VAL A 179 13.65 -0.51 -10.38
CA VAL A 179 13.75 -1.34 -9.17
C VAL A 179 14.80 -2.43 -9.35
N VAL A 180 15.29 -2.96 -8.23
CA VAL A 180 16.29 -4.04 -8.20
C VAL A 180 15.74 -5.29 -7.54
N GLN A 181 16.30 -6.44 -7.92
CA GLN A 181 15.94 -7.73 -7.36
C GLN A 181 17.21 -8.45 -6.88
N ARG A 182 17.20 -8.98 -5.65
CA ARG A 182 18.33 -9.77 -5.12
C ARG A 182 18.23 -11.27 -5.46
N GLY A 183 17.05 -11.77 -5.80
CA GLY A 183 16.84 -13.18 -6.20
C GLY A 183 15.45 -13.40 -6.79
N ASP A 184 15.17 -14.59 -7.30
CA ASP A 184 14.14 -14.81 -8.35
C ASP A 184 12.68 -14.90 -7.87
N LYS A 185 12.37 -14.44 -6.65
CA LYS A 185 11.00 -14.51 -6.12
C LYS A 185 10.10 -13.46 -6.78
N LYS A 186 8.90 -13.85 -7.21
CA LYS A 186 7.87 -12.90 -7.63
C LYS A 186 7.53 -11.93 -6.48
N PHE A 187 7.14 -10.69 -6.81
CA PHE A 187 6.81 -9.62 -5.85
C PHE A 187 7.95 -9.29 -4.86
N SER A 188 9.21 -9.43 -5.30
CA SER A 188 10.39 -9.18 -4.46
C SER A 188 11.30 -8.07 -4.99
N LEU A 189 10.85 -7.34 -6.01
CA LEU A 189 11.53 -6.14 -6.47
C LEU A 189 11.56 -5.10 -5.37
N MET A 190 12.62 -4.31 -5.32
CA MET A 190 12.87 -3.33 -4.29
C MET A 190 13.25 -2.00 -4.91
N ALA A 191 12.77 -0.91 -4.31
CA ALA A 191 13.24 0.41 -4.65
C ALA A 191 14.76 0.54 -4.42
N LEU A 192 15.42 1.36 -5.25
CA LEU A 192 16.85 1.55 -5.22
C LEU A 192 17.35 2.05 -3.86
N ASP A 193 16.66 3.04 -3.27
CA ASP A 193 16.98 3.58 -1.94
C ASP A 193 16.84 2.53 -0.84
N GLN A 194 15.80 1.68 -0.91
CA GLN A 194 15.63 0.55 0.01
C GLN A 194 16.79 -0.46 -0.09
N SER A 195 17.25 -0.74 -1.31
CA SER A 195 18.38 -1.65 -1.54
C SER A 195 19.70 -1.09 -0.98
N GLN A 196 19.91 0.22 -1.12
CA GLN A 196 21.06 0.93 -0.60
C GLN A 196 21.05 0.93 0.94
N GLU A 197 19.91 1.23 1.57
CA GLU A 197 19.80 1.23 3.03
C GLU A 197 20.07 -0.16 3.63
N HIS A 198 19.54 -1.22 3.02
CA HIS A 198 19.85 -2.59 3.43
C HIS A 198 21.34 -2.90 3.31
N SER A 199 21.99 -2.43 2.25
CA SER A 199 23.42 -2.66 2.02
C SER A 199 24.28 -1.93 3.06
N ILE A 200 23.93 -0.67 3.38
CA ILE A 200 24.60 0.10 4.43
C ILE A 200 24.43 -0.57 5.79
N LYS A 201 23.23 -1.06 6.10
CA LYS A 201 22.97 -1.76 7.37
C LYS A 201 23.81 -3.02 7.50
N PHE A 202 23.87 -3.83 6.45
CA PHE A 202 24.73 -5.03 6.41
C PHE A 202 26.20 -4.69 6.64
N LEU A 203 26.71 -3.64 5.97
CA LEU A 203 28.10 -3.20 6.17
C LEU A 203 28.38 -2.73 7.60
N LYS A 204 27.42 -2.07 8.26
CA LYS A 204 27.56 -1.60 9.65
C LYS A 204 27.50 -2.75 10.67
N GLU A 205 26.72 -3.78 10.40
CA GLU A 205 26.65 -5.00 11.23
C GLU A 205 27.94 -5.81 11.12
N ASP A 206 28.52 -5.90 9.91
CA ASP A 206 29.79 -6.58 9.67
C ASP A 206 31.01 -5.81 10.21
N SER A 207 30.93 -4.47 10.29
CA SER A 207 32.08 -3.64 10.69
C SER A 207 32.21 -3.41 12.18
N GLY A 208 31.27 -3.89 13.01
CA GLY A 208 31.40 -3.91 14.47
C GLY A 208 31.91 -2.62 15.13
N SER A 209 31.61 -1.43 14.60
CA SER A 209 31.87 -0.12 15.24
C SER A 209 31.39 1.05 14.37
N LYS A 210 30.96 2.12 15.04
CA LYS A 210 30.68 3.43 14.43
C LYS A 210 31.99 4.01 13.85
N GLY A 211 31.99 4.31 12.56
CA GLY A 211 32.98 5.20 11.94
C GLY A 211 33.87 4.55 10.89
N SER A 212 34.00 5.26 9.77
CA SER A 212 34.90 5.04 8.62
C SER A 212 34.60 3.91 7.63
N MET A 213 34.25 4.37 6.44
CA MET A 213 34.32 3.67 5.17
C MET A 213 35.80 3.43 4.84
N VAL A 214 36.27 2.18 4.94
CA VAL A 214 37.33 1.53 4.14
C VAL A 214 37.72 0.25 4.87
N SER A 215 37.36 -0.90 4.29
CA SER A 215 38.08 -2.18 4.37
C SER A 215 37.18 -3.26 3.73
N MET A 216 37.30 -3.44 2.41
CA MET A 216 36.63 -4.53 1.71
C MET A 216 37.58 -5.73 1.65
N ARG A 217 37.40 -6.72 2.51
CA ARG A 217 38.05 -8.03 2.35
C ARG A 217 37.30 -8.81 1.26
N ARG A 218 37.92 -8.87 0.10
CA ARG A 218 37.51 -9.62 -1.10
C ARG A 218 37.12 -11.06 -0.74
N ARG A 219 35.85 -11.43 -0.94
CA ARG A 219 35.46 -12.83 -1.17
C ARG A 219 35.17 -12.98 -2.66
N ARG A 220 36.10 -13.62 -3.38
CA ARG A 220 35.92 -14.03 -4.77
C ARG A 220 34.86 -15.13 -4.81
N SER A 221 33.73 -14.85 -5.45
CA SER A 221 32.96 -15.85 -6.19
C SER A 221 32.63 -15.25 -7.55
N SER A 222 33.06 -15.94 -8.58
CA SER A 222 33.17 -15.52 -9.97
C SER A 222 31.85 -15.07 -10.58
N SER A 223 31.73 -13.77 -10.85
CA SER A 223 30.90 -13.14 -11.90
C SER A 223 31.17 -11.63 -11.84
N SER A 224 32.40 -11.23 -12.16
CA SER A 224 32.80 -9.83 -12.21
C SER A 224 33.39 -9.55 -13.58
N GLN A 225 32.54 -9.05 -14.47
CA GLN A 225 32.89 -8.14 -15.55
C GLN A 225 31.59 -7.44 -15.99
N ASN A 226 31.74 -6.19 -16.42
CA ASN A 226 30.69 -5.25 -16.86
C ASN A 226 30.10 -4.33 -15.79
N LEU A 227 30.99 -3.57 -15.15
CA LEU A 227 30.66 -2.21 -14.69
C LEU A 227 31.70 -1.21 -15.19
N LYS A 228 31.98 -1.21 -16.50
CA LYS A 228 32.65 -0.12 -17.23
C LYS A 228 32.14 -0.13 -18.67
N SER A 229 31.82 1.05 -19.19
CA SER A 229 31.37 1.41 -20.56
C SER A 229 29.99 0.95 -21.02
N TYR A 230 29.04 1.88 -21.11
CA TYR A 230 28.02 1.97 -22.16
C TYR A 230 27.71 3.47 -22.35
N GLY A 231 27.53 4.04 -23.55
CA GLY A 231 27.15 3.40 -24.82
C GLY A 231 28.23 3.34 -25.90
N PRO A 232 27.86 3.30 -27.20
CA PRO A 232 26.52 3.16 -27.79
C PRO A 232 26.22 1.74 -28.33
N LEU A 233 24.92 1.45 -28.46
CA LEU A 233 24.24 0.46 -29.33
C LEU A 233 25.08 -0.73 -29.85
N MET A 234 24.72 -1.94 -29.41
CA MET A 234 24.67 -3.09 -30.31
C MET A 234 23.65 -4.13 -29.85
N SER A 235 22.92 -4.61 -30.84
CA SER A 235 21.75 -5.48 -30.78
C SER A 235 21.98 -6.80 -30.05
N LEU A 236 21.03 -7.18 -29.19
CA LEU A 236 20.75 -8.59 -28.92
C LEU A 236 19.27 -8.85 -29.19
N ARG A 237 18.97 -9.56 -30.29
CA ARG A 237 17.64 -10.09 -30.58
C ARG A 237 17.32 -11.19 -29.56
N VAL A 238 16.15 -11.09 -28.93
CA VAL A 238 15.50 -12.21 -28.23
C VAL A 238 14.05 -12.26 -28.71
N PRO A 239 13.45 -13.45 -28.93
CA PRO A 239 12.32 -13.62 -29.83
C PRO A 239 11.00 -13.02 -29.32
N VAL A 240 10.25 -12.51 -30.30
CA VAL A 240 8.87 -12.04 -30.22
C VAL A 240 7.92 -13.18 -29.86
N SER A 241 7.12 -13.00 -28.81
CA SER A 241 5.70 -13.41 -28.82
C SER A 241 4.92 -12.64 -27.76
N LEU A 242 4.12 -11.67 -28.22
CA LEU A 242 3.04 -11.06 -27.44
C LEU A 242 1.86 -12.04 -27.34
N PRO A 243 1.10 -11.97 -26.24
CA PRO A 243 -0.35 -12.04 -26.35
C PRO A 243 -0.99 -10.67 -26.12
N GLN A 244 -1.81 -10.26 -27.09
CA GLN A 244 -2.79 -9.18 -26.93
C GLN A 244 -3.80 -9.54 -25.83
N ALA A 245 -3.92 -8.69 -24.81
CA ALA A 245 -5.13 -8.57 -24.00
C ALA A 245 -5.17 -7.18 -23.34
N THR A 246 -5.31 -6.15 -24.18
CA THR A 246 -5.82 -4.84 -23.73
C THR A 246 -7.32 -4.97 -23.44
N ARG A 247 -7.76 -4.39 -22.32
CA ARG A 247 -9.15 -4.29 -21.83
C ARG A 247 -9.85 -5.61 -21.48
N LYS A 248 -9.85 -5.94 -20.18
CA LYS A 248 -10.93 -6.54 -19.38
C LYS A 248 -10.33 -7.40 -18.25
N VAL A 249 -9.93 -6.83 -17.12
CA VAL A 249 -9.92 -7.58 -15.84
C VAL A 249 -9.99 -6.61 -14.64
N TRP A 250 -11.20 -6.15 -14.32
CA TRP A 250 -11.62 -5.92 -12.94
C TRP A 250 -13.01 -6.52 -12.79
N SER A 251 -13.11 -7.84 -12.99
CA SER A 251 -14.03 -8.61 -12.15
C SER A 251 -13.23 -8.97 -10.91
N ILE A 252 -13.67 -8.54 -9.73
CA ILE A 252 -13.20 -9.11 -8.48
C ILE A 252 -13.55 -10.60 -8.55
N GLN A 253 -12.61 -11.42 -9.03
CA GLN A 253 -12.69 -12.86 -8.83
C GLN A 253 -12.46 -13.07 -7.33
N SER A 254 -13.47 -13.69 -6.74
CA SER A 254 -13.68 -13.99 -5.34
C SER A 254 -12.43 -14.38 -4.55
N PRO A 255 -12.42 -14.17 -3.22
CA PRO A 255 -11.27 -14.35 -2.36
C PRO A 255 -10.93 -15.84 -2.17
N GLN A 256 -10.21 -16.43 -3.11
CA GLN A 256 -9.64 -17.78 -2.96
C GLN A 256 -8.17 -17.79 -2.50
N LEU A 257 -7.62 -16.65 -2.10
CA LEU A 257 -6.24 -16.54 -1.58
C LEU A 257 -6.17 -16.23 -0.07
N LEU A 258 -7.24 -16.49 0.68
CA LEU A 258 -7.19 -16.46 2.15
C LEU A 258 -6.80 -17.86 2.67
N ASN A 259 -5.55 -18.03 3.06
CA ASN A 259 -5.09 -19.19 3.83
C ASN A 259 -6.00 -19.40 5.08
N ARG A 260 -6.20 -20.64 5.53
CA ARG A 260 -6.96 -21.01 6.75
C ARG A 260 -6.64 -20.14 7.97
N ARG A 261 -5.38 -19.68 8.13
CA ARG A 261 -5.00 -18.74 9.20
C ARG A 261 -5.69 -17.38 9.07
N SER A 262 -5.79 -16.84 7.86
CA SER A 262 -6.44 -15.55 7.60
C SER A 262 -7.94 -15.62 7.84
N SER A 263 -8.60 -16.75 7.51
CA SER A 263 -10.03 -16.97 7.79
C SER A 263 -10.35 -16.99 9.30
N SER A 264 -9.54 -17.67 10.11
CA SER A 264 -9.69 -17.69 11.58
C SER A 264 -9.46 -16.32 12.22
N ILE A 265 -8.48 -15.57 11.70
CA ILE A 265 -8.16 -14.21 12.16
C ILE A 265 -9.30 -13.23 11.82
N ILE A 266 -9.84 -13.30 10.60
CA ILE A 266 -10.96 -12.47 10.15
C ILE A 266 -12.22 -12.72 10.99
N SER A 267 -12.51 -13.98 11.33
CA SER A 267 -13.65 -14.33 12.19
C SER A 267 -13.53 -13.77 13.61
N LYS A 268 -12.33 -13.81 14.22
CA LYS A 268 -12.10 -13.21 15.55
C LYS A 268 -12.22 -11.68 15.54
N LEU A 269 -11.70 -11.05 14.49
CA LEU A 269 -11.77 -9.60 14.30
C LEU A 269 -13.22 -9.11 14.09
N TYR A 270 -14.05 -9.86 13.37
CA TYR A 270 -15.47 -9.56 13.18
C TYR A 270 -16.21 -9.36 14.51
N VAL A 271 -16.05 -10.30 15.45
CA VAL A 271 -16.74 -10.23 16.75
C VAL A 271 -16.36 -8.97 17.53
N ILE A 272 -15.10 -8.55 17.42
CA ILE A 272 -14.55 -7.39 18.15
C ILE A 272 -15.09 -6.08 17.57
N LEU A 273 -15.04 -5.87 16.24
CA LEU A 273 -15.57 -4.63 15.66
C LEU A 273 -17.08 -4.60 15.52
N SER A 274 -17.75 -5.72 15.29
CA SER A 274 -19.22 -5.74 15.32
C SER A 274 -19.72 -5.20 16.67
N ARG A 275 -19.00 -5.50 17.76
CA ARG A 275 -19.25 -4.88 19.08
C ARG A 275 -18.88 -3.39 19.12
N MET A 276 -17.72 -2.97 18.60
CA MET A 276 -17.32 -1.55 18.62
C MET A 276 -18.20 -0.65 17.74
N ILE A 277 -18.66 -1.15 16.58
CA ILE A 277 -19.57 -0.47 15.67
C ILE A 277 -21.00 -0.48 16.23
N LYS A 278 -21.48 -1.61 16.78
CA LYS A 278 -22.80 -1.67 17.48
C LYS A 278 -22.87 -0.78 18.72
N LEU A 279 -21.74 -0.50 19.39
CA LEU A 279 -21.66 0.46 20.50
C LEU A 279 -21.63 1.92 20.01
N SER A 280 -21.33 2.18 18.74
CA SER A 280 -21.22 3.52 18.14
C SER A 280 -22.43 3.90 17.29
N ILE A 281 -23.29 2.95 16.94
CA ILE A 281 -24.60 3.17 16.35
C ILE A 281 -25.60 3.24 17.51
N PRO A 282 -26.33 4.36 17.73
CA PRO A 282 -27.34 4.40 18.77
C PRO A 282 -28.35 3.29 18.53
N SER A 283 -28.43 2.33 19.44
CA SER A 283 -29.53 1.38 19.45
C SER A 283 -30.82 2.18 19.62
N LYS A 284 -31.67 2.16 18.59
CA LYS A 284 -33.03 2.72 18.55
C LYS A 284 -33.15 4.26 18.54
N LYS A 285 -33.24 4.82 17.34
CA LYS A 285 -34.33 5.76 16.97
C LYS A 285 -34.76 5.45 15.54
N TRP A 286 -35.53 4.38 15.37
CA TRP A 286 -36.54 4.42 14.32
C TRP A 286 -37.52 5.52 14.72
N VAL A 287 -37.42 6.67 14.08
CA VAL A 287 -38.45 7.70 14.18
C VAL A 287 -39.73 7.02 13.69
N GLN A 288 -40.66 6.74 14.60
CA GLN A 288 -42.05 6.52 14.22
C GLN A 288 -42.52 7.84 13.62
N ILE A 289 -42.49 7.92 12.30
CA ILE A 289 -43.28 8.92 11.58
C ILE A 289 -44.70 8.36 11.60
N SER A 290 -45.46 8.76 12.61
CA SER A 290 -46.93 8.72 12.55
C SER A 290 -47.36 9.69 11.44
N SER A 291 -47.95 9.15 10.38
CA SER A 291 -48.62 9.93 9.35
C SER A 291 -49.84 10.67 9.93
N PRO A 292 -50.14 11.91 9.51
CA PRO A 292 -51.46 12.51 9.72
C PRO A 292 -52.54 11.80 8.90
#